data_AF-A0A7Y2FC10-F1
#
_entry.id   AF-A0A7Y2FC10-F1
#
_cell.length_a   1.000
_cell.length_b   1.000
_cell.length_c   1.000
_cell.angle_alpha   90.00
_cell.angle_beta   90.00
_cell.angle_gamma   90.00
#
_symmetry.space_group_name_H-M   'P 1'
#
loop_
_entity.id
_entity.type
_entity.pdbx_description
1 polymer ?
#
loop_
_entity_poly.entity_id
_entity_poly.type
_entity_poly.pdbx_seq_one_letter_code
_entity_poly.pdbx_strand_id
1 'polypeptide(L)'
;MGLNSKIIVHLMGLLLLCNGGFMLLAAVVSGLYQDGVTLEITFAAIVTMFTGIFAMFFTRGHEKEVNRKEGYLIVTFGWIIMSASG
;
A
#
# COMPACT_ATOMS: atom_id res chain seq x y z
N MET A 1 21.00 18.49 -5.20
CA MET A 1 20.22 17.74 -4.18
C MET A 1 19.44 16.67 -4.90
N GLY A 2 19.87 15.40 -4.80
CA GLY A 2 19.19 14.28 -5.44
C GLY A 2 17.92 13.92 -4.68
N LEU A 3 16.87 13.52 -5.40
CA LEU A 3 15.64 13.01 -4.82
C LEU A 3 15.88 11.61 -4.24
N ASN A 4 15.43 11.37 -3.01
CA ASN A 4 15.41 10.05 -2.38
C ASN A 4 14.16 9.28 -2.80
N SER A 5 14.09 8.91 -4.08
CA SER A 5 12.96 8.13 -4.64
C SER A 5 12.74 6.80 -3.91
N LYS A 6 13.77 6.26 -3.23
CA LYS A 6 13.65 5.04 -2.42
C LYS A 6 12.73 5.24 -1.20
N ILE A 7 12.75 6.39 -0.53
CA ILE A 7 11.82 6.71 0.59
C ILE A 7 10.38 6.71 0.09
N ILE A 8 10.15 7.31 -1.08
CA ILE A 8 8.81 7.49 -1.63
C ILE A 8 8.20 6.12 -1.89
N VAL A 9 8.93 5.26 -2.61
CA VAL A 9 8.47 3.91 -2.94
C VAL A 9 8.31 3.03 -1.69
N HIS A 10 9.14 3.21 -0.66
CA HIS A 10 8.96 2.50 0.61
C HIS A 10 7.67 2.88 1.33
N LEU A 11 7.37 4.19 1.40
CA LEU A 11 6.14 4.68 2.00
C LEU A 11 4.91 4.30 1.18
N MET A 12 5.02 4.23 -0.15
CA MET A 12 3.95 3.70 -1.00
C MET A 12 3.69 2.22 -0.69
N GLY A 13 4.76 1.43 -0.52
CA GLY A 13 4.64 0.02 -0.12
C GLY A 13 3.96 -0.15 1.23
N LEU A 14 4.29 0.71 2.21
CA LEU A 14 3.63 0.73 3.51
C LEU A 14 2.13 1.07 3.42
N LEU A 15 1.77 2.06 2.60
CA LEU A 15 0.36 2.44 2.37
C LEU A 15 -0.44 1.28 1.77
N LEU A 16 0.11 0.60 0.75
CA LEU A 16 -0.50 -0.59 0.15
C LEU A 16 -0.66 -1.72 1.16
N LEU A 17 0.32 -1.92 2.05
CA LEU A 17 0.24 -2.94 3.09
C LEU A 17 -0.92 -2.66 4.06
N CYS A 18 -1.06 -1.40 4.51
CA CYS A 18 -2.16 -0.98 5.36
C CYS A 18 -3.51 -1.10 4.63
N ASN A 19 -3.58 -0.72 3.36
CA ASN A 19 -4.80 -0.86 2.55
C ASN A 19 -5.22 -2.33 2.41
N GLY A 20 -4.29 -3.22 2.04
CA GLY A 20 -4.56 -4.65 2.00
C GLY A 20 -4.97 -5.23 3.36
N GLY A 21 -4.43 -4.70 4.47
CA GLY A 21 -4.90 -5.02 5.81
C GLY A 21 -6.36 -4.64 6.08
N PHE A 22 -6.80 -3.47 5.61
CA PHE A 22 -8.21 -3.08 5.67
C PHE A 22 -9.11 -3.93 4.77
N MET A 23 -8.61 -4.34 3.59
CA MET A 23 -9.33 -5.30 2.73
C MET A 23 -9.50 -6.67 3.40
N LEU A 24 -8.50 -7.16 4.16
CA LEU A 24 -8.66 -8.40 4.94
C LEU A 24 -9.74 -8.27 6.02
N LEU A 25 -9.87 -7.10 6.68
CA LEU A 25 -10.97 -6.87 7.60
C LEU A 25 -12.33 -6.93 6.88
N ALA A 26 -12.43 -6.33 5.69
CA ALA A 26 -13.64 -6.43 4.87
C ALA A 26 -13.94 -7.87 4.46
N ALA A 27 -12.93 -8.67 4.12
CA ALA A 27 -13.09 -10.10 3.83
C ALA A 27 -13.62 -10.87 5.06
N VAL A 28 -13.10 -10.61 6.26
CA VAL A 28 -13.61 -11.24 7.49
C VAL A 28 -15.07 -10.89 7.72
N VAL A 29 -15.45 -9.62 7.58
CA VAL A 29 -16.85 -9.19 7.74
C VAL A 29 -17.75 -9.85 6.69
N SER A 30 -17.32 -9.90 5.43
CA SER A 30 -18.04 -10.58 4.34
C SER A 30 -18.24 -12.08 4.63
N GLY A 31 -17.23 -12.74 5.23
CA GLY A 31 -17.33 -14.15 5.62
C GLY A 31 -18.32 -14.39 6.76
N LEU A 32 -18.45 -13.44 7.70
CA LEU A 32 -19.43 -13.49 8.78
C LEU A 32 -20.87 -13.28 8.27
N TYR A 33 -21.05 -12.37 7.31
CA TYR A 33 -22.36 -12.06 6.73
C TYR A 33 -22.76 -12.97 5.56
N GLN A 34 -21.86 -13.85 5.11
CA GLN A 34 -22.06 -14.75 3.96
C GLN A 34 -22.40 -14.03 2.64
N ASP A 35 -21.79 -12.86 2.40
CA ASP A 35 -22.01 -12.08 1.17
C ASP A 35 -21.47 -12.75 -0.11
N GLY A 36 -20.76 -13.88 -0.01
CA GLY A 36 -20.21 -14.63 -1.16
C GLY A 36 -18.98 -14.00 -1.83
N VAL A 37 -18.71 -12.72 -1.57
CA VAL A 37 -17.55 -11.94 -2.10
C VAL A 37 -16.25 -12.14 -1.30
N THR A 38 -16.26 -12.96 -0.25
CA THR A 38 -15.12 -13.14 0.66
C THR A 38 -13.83 -13.57 -0.05
N LEU A 39 -13.92 -14.49 -1.02
CA LEU A 39 -12.75 -14.98 -1.77
C LEU A 39 -12.15 -13.90 -2.68
N GLU A 40 -12.98 -13.09 -3.32
CA GLU A 40 -12.54 -12.02 -4.22
C GLU A 40 -11.79 -10.93 -3.44
N ILE A 41 -12.36 -10.50 -2.31
CA ILE A 41 -11.73 -9.50 -1.43
C ILE A 41 -10.43 -10.04 -0.83
N THR A 42 -10.41 -11.32 -0.42
CA THR A 42 -9.20 -11.95 0.12
C THR A 42 -8.09 -12.00 -0.94
N PHE A 43 -8.41 -12.36 -2.18
CA PHE A 43 -7.44 -12.41 -3.25
C PHE A 43 -6.89 -11.01 -3.60
N ALA A 44 -7.77 -10.01 -3.71
CA ALA A 44 -7.38 -8.62 -3.91
C ALA A 44 -6.47 -8.10 -2.78
N ALA A 45 -6.80 -8.43 -1.52
CA ALA A 45 -6.00 -8.08 -0.36
C ALA A 45 -4.60 -8.70 -0.43
N ILE A 46 -4.50 -9.99 -0.79
CA ILE A 46 -3.22 -10.70 -0.92
C ILE A 46 -2.36 -10.06 -2.01
N VAL A 47 -2.90 -9.79 -3.20
CA VAL A 47 -2.15 -9.18 -4.31
C VAL A 47 -1.67 -7.77 -3.93
N THR A 48 -2.53 -6.98 -3.26
CA THR A 48 -2.22 -5.62 -2.80
C THR A 48 -1.11 -5.63 -1.75
N MET A 49 -1.22 -6.49 -0.73
CA MET A 49 -0.19 -6.65 0.29
C MET A 49 1.12 -7.18 -0.32
N PHE A 50 1.07 -8.15 -1.23
CA PHE A 50 2.27 -8.70 -1.85
C PHE A 50 3.04 -7.64 -2.64
N THR A 51 2.31 -6.81 -3.41
CA THR A 51 2.87 -5.67 -4.13
C THR A 51 3.50 -4.65 -3.18
N GLY A 52 2.82 -4.35 -2.05
CA GLY A 52 3.34 -3.47 -1.01
C GLY A 52 4.62 -3.99 -0.34
N ILE A 53 4.66 -5.28 0.01
CA ILE A 53 5.85 -5.95 0.58
C ILE A 53 7.02 -5.90 -0.41
N PHE A 54 6.77 -6.19 -1.68
CA PHE A 54 7.80 -6.15 -2.71
C PHE A 54 8.38 -4.74 -2.83
N ALA A 55 7.53 -3.71 -2.89
CA ALA A 55 7.97 -2.32 -2.91
C ALA A 55 8.83 -1.94 -1.69
N MET A 56 8.45 -2.38 -0.48
CA MET A 56 9.23 -2.15 0.74
C MET A 56 10.56 -2.93 0.75
N PHE A 57 10.60 -4.14 0.19
CA PHE A 57 11.80 -4.97 0.13
C PHE A 57 12.87 -4.36 -0.77
N PHE A 58 12.51 -3.86 -1.95
CA PHE A 58 13.44 -3.22 -2.88
C PHE A 58 13.98 -1.87 -2.39
N THR A 59 13.31 -1.24 -1.42
CA THR A 59 13.64 0.11 -0.95
C THR A 59 14.27 0.17 0.44
N ARG A 60 14.59 -0.98 1.03
CA ARG A 60 15.07 -1.17 2.41
C ARG A 60 16.37 -0.43 2.78
N GLY A 61 17.09 0.14 1.82
CA GLY A 61 18.34 0.90 1.98
C GLY A 61 18.22 2.38 1.62
N HIS A 62 17.14 3.04 2.04
CA HIS A 62 16.94 4.49 1.87
C HIS A 62 17.48 5.29 3.06
N GLU A 63 17.95 6.51 2.81
CA GLU A 63 18.21 7.48 3.88
C GLU A 63 16.86 7.86 4.51
N LYS A 64 16.78 8.07 5.83
CA LYS A 64 15.51 8.29 6.55
C LYS A 64 15.03 9.75 6.53
N GLU A 65 15.71 10.62 5.81
CA GLU A 65 15.43 12.06 5.81
C GLU A 65 14.44 12.41 4.69
N VAL A 66 13.20 12.74 5.08
CA VAL A 66 12.14 13.16 4.14
C VAL A 66 12.17 14.68 3.99
N ASN A 67 12.52 15.16 2.81
CA ASN A 67 12.43 16.57 2.45
C ASN A 67 10.98 16.96 2.10
N ARG A 68 10.65 18.25 2.22
CA ARG A 68 9.30 18.78 1.89
C ARG A 68 8.80 18.35 0.51
N LYS A 69 9.67 18.36 -0.52
CA LYS A 69 9.33 17.94 -1.89
C LYS A 69 8.90 16.47 -1.99
N GLU A 70 9.57 15.60 -1.25
CA GLU A 70 9.27 14.17 -1.22
C GLU A 70 7.95 13.92 -0.49
N GLY A 71 7.71 14.65 0.60
CA GLY A 71 6.42 14.65 1.31
C GLY A 71 5.23 14.94 0.39
N TYR A 72 5.31 15.99 -0.43
CA TYR A 72 4.24 16.30 -1.40
C TYR A 72 4.03 15.16 -2.41
N LEU A 73 5.11 14.59 -2.95
CA LEU A 73 5.02 13.47 -3.89
C LEU A 73 4.40 12.23 -3.24
N ILE A 74 4.78 11.91 -2.00
CA ILE A 74 4.21 10.79 -1.24
C ILE A 74 2.69 10.95 -1.11
N VAL A 75 2.21 12.15 -0.79
CA VAL A 75 0.76 12.39 -0.66
C VAL A 75 0.07 12.23 -2.01
N THR A 76 0.57 12.87 -3.07
CA THR A 76 -0.07 12.80 -4.40
C THR A 76 -0.08 11.38 -4.97
N PHE A 77 1.06 10.68 -4.94
CA PHE A 77 1.12 9.28 -5.37
C PHE A 77 0.30 8.36 -4.47
N GLY A 78 0.27 8.63 -3.17
CA GLY A 78 -0.58 7.91 -2.23
C GLY A 78 -2.04 7.95 -2.64
N TRP A 79 -2.59 9.14 -2.95
CA TRP A 79 -3.96 9.26 -3.45
C TRP A 79 -4.20 8.51 -4.76
N ILE A 80 -3.30 8.65 -5.74
CA ILE A 80 -3.42 7.98 -7.04
C ILE A 80 -3.45 6.46 -6.89
N ILE A 81 -2.51 5.90 -6.11
CA ILE A 81 -2.40 4.45 -5.90
C ILE A 81 -3.61 3.94 -5.11
N MET A 82 -4.04 4.66 -4.07
CA MET A 82 -5.21 4.26 -3.28
C MET A 82 -6.47 4.21 -4.14
N SER A 83 -6.72 5.22 -4.98
CA SER A 83 -7.85 5.22 -5.91
C SER A 83 -7.77 4.17 -7.01
N ALA A 84 -6.58 3.72 -7.39
CA ALA A 84 -6.40 2.65 -8.38
C ALA A 84 -6.53 1.24 -7.75
N SER A 85 -6.25 1.11 -6.45
CA SER A 85 -6.25 -0.17 -5.73
C SER A 85 -7.58 -0.52 -5.05
N GLY A 86 -8.40 0.49 -4.71
CA GLY A 86 -9.73 0.30 -4.13
C GLY A 86 -10.79 0.12 -5.21
#